data_AF-A0A223NQG4-F1
#
_entry.id   AF-A0A223NQG4-F1
#
_cell.length_a   1.000
_cell.length_b   1.000
_cell.length_c   1.000
_cell.angle_alpha   90.00
_cell.angle_beta   90.00
_cell.angle_gamma   90.00
#
_symmetry.space_group_name_H-M   'P 1'
#
loop_
_entity.id
_entity.type
_entity.pdbx_description
1 polymer ?
#
loop_
_entity_poly.entity_id
_entity_poly.type
_entity_poly.pdbx_seq_one_letter_code
_entity_poly.pdbx_strand_id
1 'polypeptide(L)'
;MRKSILIMLIALLPAQVFCQDQLNVTVHPGVELFTIVQILAGKYAEPNPSAYSKEVMDYFGKYKEHPAVKKAISFDKVYPDLVELGWCMSDFPNIKIYEPADLNWYKMYGKENVLEYIRLCKDFFNDTHFWQFFQQHQARYNKWGDELKANVDSGKLIKKLQDFYKYDTAIHWYICIDPLNSWGSHAIMTKTLNPQFSAWLVYNTGYFKDNASVNTDPIFEFKNFENLVWHEGSHVYINSLLKKYEKDISELDYLFNKDDEGMKRNQISNWPYCFDENMVRSITASLYKKYSTEEAYKRQMAREKANNFIYVEDLAPFIYNNYLNSNKYKNFADFFPEILKYIKNKCPKKA
;
A
#
# COMPACT_ATOMS: atom_id res chain seq x y z
N MET A 1 -51.06 49.58 18.09
CA MET A 1 -50.19 49.32 16.93
C MET A 1 -49.20 48.22 17.30
N ARG A 2 -49.39 47.01 16.75
CA ARG A 2 -48.62 45.80 17.09
C ARG A 2 -47.22 45.88 16.47
N LYS A 3 -46.17 45.73 17.28
CA LYS A 3 -44.78 45.55 16.82
C LYS A 3 -44.62 44.10 16.36
N SER A 4 -44.46 43.88 15.06
CA SER A 4 -44.12 42.58 14.50
C SER A 4 -42.63 42.31 14.71
N ILE A 5 -42.31 41.26 15.47
CA ILE A 5 -40.96 40.74 15.64
C ILE A 5 -40.67 39.84 14.44
N LEU A 6 -39.69 40.23 13.60
CA LEU A 6 -39.20 39.43 12.49
C LEU A 6 -38.19 38.40 13.06
N ILE A 7 -38.62 37.14 13.19
CA ILE A 7 -37.73 36.03 13.56
C ILE A 7 -37.01 35.59 12.28
N MET A 8 -35.72 35.88 12.19
CA MET A 8 -34.85 35.43 11.10
C MET A 8 -34.45 33.98 11.38
N LEU A 9 -35.11 33.02 10.71
CA LEU A 9 -34.70 31.62 10.72
C LEU A 9 -33.38 31.48 9.94
N ILE A 10 -32.26 31.36 10.65
CA ILE A 10 -30.99 30.94 10.06
C ILE A 10 -31.11 29.44 9.79
N ALA A 11 -31.37 29.08 8.54
CA ALA A 11 -31.26 27.71 8.08
C ALA A 11 -29.78 27.29 8.15
N LEU A 12 -29.44 26.51 9.18
CA LEU A 12 -28.21 25.72 9.23
C LEU A 12 -28.31 24.69 8.10
N LEU A 13 -27.81 25.05 6.92
CA LEU A 13 -27.50 24.07 5.89
C LEU A 13 -26.46 23.12 6.49
N PRO A 14 -26.71 21.80 6.57
CA PRO A 14 -25.66 20.88 6.92
C PRO A 14 -24.59 21.05 5.85
N ALA A 15 -23.39 21.48 6.26
CA ALA A 15 -22.21 21.28 5.45
C ALA A 15 -22.14 19.77 5.21
N GLN A 16 -22.56 19.33 4.03
CA GLN A 16 -22.16 18.05 3.52
C GLN A 16 -20.65 18.14 3.41
N VAL A 17 -19.97 17.68 4.47
CA VAL A 17 -18.58 17.29 4.36
C VAL A 17 -18.61 16.19 3.32
N PHE A 18 -18.32 16.55 2.07
CA PHE A 18 -17.88 15.59 1.08
C PHE A 18 -16.68 14.90 1.72
N CYS A 19 -16.91 13.76 2.36
CA CYS A 19 -15.88 12.76 2.51
C CYS A 19 -15.53 12.42 1.06
N GLN A 20 -14.53 13.11 0.50
CA GLN A 20 -13.98 12.74 -0.79
C GLN A 20 -13.73 11.25 -0.71
N ASP A 21 -14.22 10.50 -1.70
CA ASP A 21 -13.99 9.06 -1.74
C ASP A 21 -12.49 8.85 -1.95
N GLN A 22 -11.77 8.73 -0.83
CA GLN A 22 -10.31 8.71 -0.81
C GLN A 22 -9.77 7.35 -1.25
N LEU A 23 -10.65 6.36 -1.48
CA LEU A 23 -10.28 4.99 -1.84
C LEU A 23 -10.75 4.65 -3.24
N ASN A 24 -9.80 4.35 -4.12
CA ASN A 24 -10.06 3.68 -5.38
C ASN A 24 -9.72 2.19 -5.26
N VAL A 25 -10.56 1.30 -5.82
CA VAL A 25 -10.33 -0.14 -5.84
C VAL A 25 -10.59 -0.63 -7.25
N THR A 26 -9.53 -0.92 -8.00
CA THR A 26 -9.67 -1.33 -9.40
C THR A 26 -8.37 -1.93 -9.95
N VAL A 27 -8.44 -2.49 -11.16
CA VAL A 27 -7.27 -3.02 -11.87
C VAL A 27 -6.49 -1.85 -12.48
N HIS A 28 -5.19 -1.78 -12.24
CA HIS A 28 -4.34 -0.77 -12.88
C HIS A 28 -3.85 -1.30 -14.24
N PRO A 29 -4.09 -0.59 -15.37
CA PRO A 29 -3.77 -1.09 -16.71
C PRO A 29 -2.28 -1.38 -16.92
N GLY A 30 -1.40 -0.56 -16.34
CA GLY A 30 0.04 -0.81 -16.37
C GLY A 30 0.44 -2.05 -15.56
N VAL A 31 -0.22 -2.34 -14.43
CA VAL A 31 0.11 -3.52 -13.62
C VAL A 31 -0.33 -4.77 -14.36
N GLU A 32 -1.57 -4.80 -14.86
CA GLU A 32 -2.11 -5.91 -15.65
C GLU A 32 -1.24 -6.20 -16.89
N LEU A 33 -0.84 -5.17 -17.64
CA LEU A 33 0.06 -5.30 -18.79
C LEU A 33 1.36 -6.01 -18.43
N PHE A 34 2.03 -5.59 -17.35
CA PHE A 34 3.29 -6.20 -16.94
C PHE A 34 3.08 -7.61 -16.38
N THR A 35 1.98 -7.86 -15.67
CA THR A 35 1.63 -9.21 -15.18
C THR A 35 1.44 -10.17 -16.36
N ILE A 36 0.71 -9.79 -17.40
CA ILE A 36 0.52 -10.60 -18.61
C ILE A 36 1.86 -10.88 -19.31
N VAL A 37 2.69 -9.86 -19.52
CA VAL A 37 4.01 -10.05 -20.17
C VAL A 37 4.88 -11.03 -19.37
N GLN A 38 4.88 -10.94 -18.04
CA GLN A 38 5.67 -11.85 -17.19
C GLN A 38 5.11 -13.28 -17.15
N ILE A 39 3.79 -13.45 -17.22
CA ILE A 39 3.14 -14.76 -17.36
C ILE A 39 3.53 -15.40 -18.69
N LEU A 40 3.44 -14.67 -19.81
CA LEU A 40 3.84 -15.18 -21.12
C LEU A 40 5.33 -15.56 -21.17
N ALA A 41 6.16 -14.88 -20.38
CA ALA A 41 7.58 -15.17 -20.24
C ALA A 41 7.88 -16.42 -19.38
N GLY A 42 6.88 -16.99 -18.70
CA GLY A 42 7.09 -18.04 -17.69
C GLY A 42 7.92 -17.55 -16.50
N LYS A 43 7.85 -16.25 -16.21
CA LYS A 43 8.63 -15.55 -15.17
C LYS A 43 7.76 -15.02 -14.02
N TYR A 44 6.47 -15.34 -14.04
CA TYR A 44 5.50 -15.02 -13.01
C TYR A 44 4.92 -16.31 -12.43
N ALA A 45 4.36 -16.23 -11.21
CA ALA A 45 3.63 -17.37 -10.65
C ALA A 45 2.42 -17.71 -11.53
N GLU A 46 2.14 -19.00 -11.74
CA GLU A 46 0.97 -19.41 -12.50
C GLU A 46 -0.31 -18.86 -11.84
N PRO A 47 -1.17 -18.12 -12.57
CA PRO A 47 -2.38 -17.56 -12.01
C PRO A 47 -3.32 -18.64 -11.49
N ASN A 48 -4.08 -18.33 -10.44
CA ASN A 48 -5.18 -19.19 -10.03
C ASN A 48 -6.19 -19.33 -11.21
N PRO A 49 -6.66 -20.55 -11.53
CA PRO A 49 -7.62 -20.76 -12.61
C PRO A 49 -8.90 -19.92 -12.44
N SER A 50 -9.24 -19.13 -13.46
CA SER A 50 -10.47 -18.33 -13.49
C SER A 50 -10.97 -18.16 -14.92
N ALA A 51 -12.22 -17.76 -15.09
CA ALA A 51 -12.76 -17.40 -16.41
C ALA A 51 -11.91 -16.31 -17.06
N TYR A 52 -11.49 -15.32 -16.27
CA TYR A 52 -10.63 -14.24 -16.70
C TYR A 52 -9.21 -14.71 -17.08
N SER A 53 -8.53 -15.53 -16.26
CA SER A 53 -7.19 -16.00 -16.61
C SER A 53 -7.20 -16.88 -17.87
N LYS A 54 -8.28 -17.62 -18.12
CA LYS A 54 -8.49 -18.32 -19.38
C LYS A 54 -8.61 -17.35 -20.57
N GLU A 55 -9.47 -16.33 -20.47
CA GLU A 55 -9.65 -15.31 -21.53
C GLU A 55 -8.33 -14.58 -21.85
N VAL A 56 -7.56 -14.21 -20.82
CA VAL A 56 -6.23 -13.62 -20.98
C VAL A 56 -5.30 -14.55 -21.77
N MET A 57 -5.22 -15.82 -21.41
CA MET A 57 -4.33 -16.77 -22.09
C MET A 57 -4.80 -17.11 -23.51
N ASP A 58 -6.11 -17.20 -23.75
CA ASP A 58 -6.68 -17.39 -25.09
C ASP A 58 -6.34 -16.19 -26.00
N TYR A 59 -6.41 -14.96 -25.47
CA TYR A 59 -6.16 -13.74 -26.23
C TYR A 59 -4.67 -13.47 -26.46
N PHE A 60 -3.86 -13.47 -25.38
CA PHE A 60 -2.47 -13.06 -25.42
C PHE A 60 -1.47 -14.19 -25.64
N GLY A 61 -1.88 -15.45 -25.50
CA GLY A 61 -0.99 -16.63 -25.56
C GLY A 61 -0.20 -16.77 -26.86
N LYS A 62 -0.69 -16.18 -27.97
CA LYS A 62 0.00 -16.15 -29.27
C LYS A 62 1.19 -15.18 -29.33
N TYR A 63 1.33 -14.27 -28.36
CA TYR A 63 2.38 -13.24 -28.35
C TYR A 63 3.62 -13.62 -27.51
N LYS A 64 3.85 -14.92 -27.23
CA LYS A 64 5.02 -15.40 -26.48
C LYS A 64 6.37 -15.04 -27.11
N GLU A 65 6.38 -14.77 -28.42
CA GLU A 65 7.57 -14.35 -29.15
C GLU A 65 7.75 -12.83 -29.21
N HIS A 66 6.86 -12.05 -28.59
CA HIS A 66 6.95 -10.59 -28.60
C HIS A 66 8.23 -10.10 -27.90
N PRO A 67 8.91 -9.04 -28.40
CA PRO A 67 10.13 -8.50 -27.81
C PRO A 67 10.05 -8.22 -26.30
N ALA A 68 8.93 -7.70 -25.80
CA ALA A 68 8.69 -7.51 -24.36
C ALA A 68 8.80 -8.81 -23.55
N VAL A 69 8.21 -9.89 -24.06
CA VAL A 69 8.25 -11.22 -23.43
C VAL A 69 9.68 -11.76 -23.44
N LYS A 70 10.38 -11.64 -24.58
CA LYS A 70 11.80 -12.03 -24.67
C LYS A 70 12.70 -11.22 -23.74
N LYS A 71 12.41 -9.92 -23.57
CA LYS A 71 13.15 -9.07 -22.62
C LYS A 71 12.92 -9.53 -21.18
N ALA A 72 11.69 -9.83 -20.78
CA ALA A 72 11.41 -10.41 -19.46
C ALA A 72 12.15 -11.75 -19.25
N ILE A 73 12.20 -12.62 -20.27
CA ILE A 73 12.96 -13.88 -20.23
C ILE A 73 14.45 -13.64 -19.99
N SER A 74 15.01 -12.57 -20.59
CA SER A 74 16.44 -12.24 -20.50
C SER A 74 16.92 -11.81 -19.11
N PHE A 75 16.02 -11.45 -18.20
CA PHE A 75 16.40 -11.18 -16.82
C PHE A 75 16.66 -12.49 -16.07
N ASP A 76 17.83 -12.59 -15.43
CA ASP A 76 18.27 -13.75 -14.64
C ASP A 76 17.19 -14.19 -13.64
N LYS A 77 16.63 -13.22 -12.93
CA LYS A 77 15.50 -13.40 -12.02
C LYS A 77 14.50 -12.27 -12.24
N VAL A 78 13.22 -12.61 -12.31
CA VAL A 78 12.12 -11.64 -12.33
C VAL A 78 11.37 -11.78 -11.01
N TYR A 79 11.19 -10.66 -10.31
CA TYR A 79 10.43 -10.64 -9.05
C TYR A 79 8.97 -10.32 -9.35
N PRO A 80 8.00 -10.93 -8.63
CA PRO A 80 6.58 -10.63 -8.79
C PRO A 80 6.25 -9.15 -8.67
N ASP A 81 7.02 -8.40 -7.86
CA ASP A 81 6.82 -6.96 -7.65
C ASP A 81 7.26 -6.11 -8.85
N LEU A 82 7.98 -6.66 -9.84
CA LEU A 82 8.42 -5.92 -11.04
C LEU A 82 7.23 -5.36 -11.85
N VAL A 83 6.02 -5.91 -11.65
CA VAL A 83 4.78 -5.38 -12.23
C VAL A 83 4.48 -3.94 -11.79
N GLU A 84 5.08 -3.46 -10.69
CA GLU A 84 4.95 -2.09 -10.22
C GLU A 84 5.47 -1.06 -11.22
N LEU A 85 6.36 -1.45 -12.14
CA LEU A 85 6.80 -0.61 -13.26
C LEU A 85 5.65 -0.13 -14.14
N GLY A 86 4.48 -0.77 -14.07
CA GLY A 86 3.24 -0.28 -14.63
C GLY A 86 2.89 1.15 -14.17
N TRP A 87 3.27 1.55 -12.97
CA TRP A 87 3.08 2.92 -12.44
C TRP A 87 4.05 3.96 -13.02
N CYS A 88 5.05 3.54 -13.80
CA CYS A 88 5.83 4.46 -14.63
C CYS A 88 5.03 4.92 -15.86
N MET A 89 3.91 4.25 -16.19
CA MET A 89 3.03 4.60 -17.31
C MET A 89 1.84 5.48 -16.86
N SER A 90 1.46 6.43 -17.70
CA SER A 90 0.34 7.34 -17.50
C SER A 90 -0.39 7.64 -18.81
N ASP A 91 -1.52 8.35 -18.76
CA ASP A 91 -2.28 8.85 -19.91
C ASP A 91 -2.81 7.77 -20.89
N PHE A 92 -3.17 6.60 -20.36
CA PHE A 92 -3.80 5.53 -21.16
C PHE A 92 -5.03 6.04 -21.94
N PRO A 93 -5.19 5.69 -23.24
CA PRO A 93 -4.34 4.78 -24.03
C PRO A 93 -3.06 5.39 -24.62
N ASN A 94 -2.91 6.72 -24.58
CA ASN A 94 -1.75 7.41 -25.16
C ASN A 94 -0.57 7.42 -24.19
N ILE A 95 -0.01 6.23 -23.92
CA ILE A 95 0.94 5.99 -22.84
C ILE A 95 2.12 6.99 -22.88
N LYS A 96 2.25 7.75 -21.78
CA LYS A 96 3.47 8.46 -21.42
C LYS A 96 4.25 7.65 -20.39
N ILE A 97 5.54 7.47 -20.64
CA ILE A 97 6.47 6.81 -19.75
C ILE A 97 7.22 7.89 -18.97
N TYR A 98 7.11 7.86 -17.65
CA TYR A 98 8.04 8.56 -16.77
C TYR A 98 9.26 7.67 -16.55
N GLU A 99 10.45 8.26 -16.60
CA GLU A 99 11.71 7.57 -16.34
C GLU A 99 12.25 7.98 -14.95
N PRO A 100 12.10 7.11 -13.93
CA PRO A 100 12.64 7.38 -12.61
C PRO A 100 14.13 7.70 -12.60
N ALA A 101 14.54 8.54 -11.65
CA ALA A 101 15.95 8.83 -11.41
C ALA A 101 16.66 7.64 -10.73
N ASP A 102 16.00 6.99 -9.77
CA ASP A 102 16.51 5.83 -9.04
C ASP A 102 15.39 4.79 -8.87
N LEU A 103 15.73 3.52 -9.03
CA LEU A 103 14.90 2.36 -8.74
C LEU A 103 15.78 1.23 -8.23
N ASN A 104 15.26 0.44 -7.30
CA ASN A 104 15.92 -0.80 -6.90
C ASN A 104 16.12 -1.76 -8.09
N TRP A 105 15.19 -1.75 -9.06
CA TRP A 105 15.32 -2.49 -10.32
C TRP A 105 16.53 -2.06 -11.16
N TYR A 106 16.95 -0.79 -11.12
CA TYR A 106 18.16 -0.34 -11.82
C TYR A 106 19.43 -0.94 -11.21
N LYS A 107 19.45 -1.15 -9.89
CA LYS A 107 20.56 -1.80 -9.20
C LYS A 107 20.64 -3.28 -9.54
N MET A 108 19.50 -3.92 -9.84
CA MET A 108 19.42 -5.34 -10.20
C MET A 108 19.71 -5.62 -11.67
N TYR A 109 19.13 -4.82 -12.59
CA TYR A 109 19.16 -5.13 -14.03
C TYR A 109 19.92 -4.10 -14.86
N GLY A 110 20.29 -2.96 -14.29
CA GLY A 110 20.83 -1.80 -15.02
C GLY A 110 19.72 -0.89 -15.54
N LYS A 111 19.94 0.42 -15.46
CA LYS A 111 18.95 1.45 -15.83
C LYS A 111 18.41 1.27 -17.26
N GLU A 112 19.30 1.18 -18.24
CA GLU A 112 18.90 1.09 -19.65
C GLU A 112 18.09 -0.18 -19.94
N ASN A 113 18.43 -1.31 -19.32
CA ASN A 113 17.68 -2.56 -19.47
C ASN A 113 16.24 -2.45 -18.94
N VAL A 114 16.05 -1.78 -17.80
CA VAL A 114 14.72 -1.57 -17.22
C VAL A 114 13.92 -0.60 -18.09
N LEU A 115 14.53 0.50 -18.54
CA LEU A 115 13.85 1.46 -19.41
C LEU A 115 13.47 0.85 -20.77
N GLU A 116 14.35 0.04 -21.35
CA GLU A 116 14.05 -0.75 -22.55
C GLU A 116 12.86 -1.68 -22.30
N TYR A 117 12.83 -2.40 -21.18
CA TYR A 117 11.70 -3.27 -20.85
C TYR A 117 10.37 -2.51 -20.76
N ILE A 118 10.35 -1.33 -20.11
CA ILE A 118 9.14 -0.50 -20.02
C ILE A 118 8.68 -0.06 -21.42
N ARG A 119 9.61 0.35 -22.30
CA ARG A 119 9.29 0.73 -23.69
C ARG A 119 8.75 -0.45 -24.49
N LEU A 120 9.36 -1.63 -24.37
CA LEU A 120 8.88 -2.84 -25.03
C LEU A 120 7.50 -3.27 -24.51
N CYS A 121 7.19 -3.08 -23.22
CA CYS A 121 5.84 -3.29 -22.69
C CYS A 121 4.82 -2.32 -23.31
N LYS A 122 5.21 -1.04 -23.57
CA LYS A 122 4.37 -0.11 -24.34
C LYS A 122 4.17 -0.59 -25.79
N ASP A 123 5.19 -1.19 -26.42
CA ASP A 123 5.03 -1.76 -27.76
C ASP A 123 4.08 -2.96 -27.73
N PHE A 124 4.20 -3.84 -26.72
CA PHE A 124 3.25 -4.94 -26.50
C PHE A 124 1.82 -4.41 -26.34
N PHE A 125 1.63 -3.35 -25.57
CA PHE A 125 0.32 -2.71 -25.40
C PHE A 125 -0.31 -2.31 -26.75
N ASN A 126 0.48 -1.75 -27.66
CA ASN A 126 0.01 -1.34 -29.00
C ASN A 126 -0.23 -2.56 -29.91
N ASP A 127 0.75 -3.44 -30.05
CA ASP A 127 0.76 -4.56 -31.01
C ASP A 127 -0.29 -5.63 -30.67
N THR A 128 -0.61 -5.76 -29.39
CA THR A 128 -1.61 -6.71 -28.91
C THR A 128 -3.00 -6.11 -28.76
N HIS A 129 -3.20 -4.83 -29.09
CA HIS A 129 -4.49 -4.17 -28.89
C HIS A 129 -4.96 -4.25 -27.43
N PHE A 130 -4.00 -4.19 -26.49
CA PHE A 130 -4.25 -4.40 -25.06
C PHE A 130 -5.33 -3.46 -24.53
N TRP A 131 -5.35 -2.19 -24.96
CA TRP A 131 -6.35 -1.26 -24.47
C TRP A 131 -7.78 -1.67 -24.82
N GLN A 132 -8.01 -2.21 -26.01
CA GLN A 132 -9.33 -2.72 -26.38
C GLN A 132 -9.72 -3.91 -25.52
N PHE A 133 -8.77 -4.82 -25.26
CA PHE A 133 -9.00 -5.93 -24.31
C PHE A 133 -9.34 -5.41 -22.91
N PHE A 134 -8.53 -4.50 -22.36
CA PHE A 134 -8.74 -3.93 -21.03
C PHE A 134 -10.12 -3.25 -20.91
N GLN A 135 -10.49 -2.42 -21.89
CA GLN A 135 -11.78 -1.72 -21.91
C GLN A 135 -12.98 -2.69 -22.00
N GLN A 136 -12.85 -3.82 -22.71
CA GLN A 136 -13.90 -4.84 -22.77
C GLN A 136 -14.18 -5.48 -21.40
N HIS A 137 -13.20 -5.49 -20.49
CA HIS A 137 -13.31 -6.07 -19.15
C HIS A 137 -13.65 -5.05 -18.05
N GLN A 138 -13.81 -3.76 -18.39
CA GLN A 138 -14.03 -2.68 -17.41
C GLN A 138 -15.23 -2.93 -16.49
N ALA A 139 -16.32 -3.49 -17.01
CA ALA A 139 -17.49 -3.82 -16.19
C ALA A 139 -17.16 -4.88 -15.12
N ARG A 140 -16.31 -5.84 -15.46
CA ARG A 140 -15.87 -6.89 -14.53
C ARG A 140 -14.93 -6.32 -13.47
N TYR A 141 -14.00 -5.44 -13.88
CA TYR A 141 -13.08 -4.75 -12.97
C TYR A 141 -13.81 -3.88 -11.97
N ASN A 142 -14.81 -3.11 -12.44
CA ASN A 142 -15.65 -2.29 -11.57
C ASN A 142 -16.41 -3.15 -10.57
N LYS A 143 -17.01 -4.26 -11.01
CA LYS A 143 -17.72 -5.19 -10.11
C LYS A 143 -16.82 -5.71 -8.99
N TRP A 144 -15.64 -6.25 -9.34
CA TRP A 144 -14.68 -6.73 -8.34
C TRP A 144 -14.23 -5.63 -7.38
N GLY A 145 -13.98 -4.44 -7.94
CA GLY A 145 -13.58 -3.26 -7.20
C GLY A 145 -14.65 -2.82 -6.19
N ASP A 146 -15.89 -2.68 -6.63
CA ASP A 146 -17.03 -2.27 -5.81
C ASP A 146 -17.30 -3.26 -4.67
N GLU A 147 -17.26 -4.56 -4.95
CA GLU A 147 -17.44 -5.62 -3.94
C GLU A 147 -16.36 -5.55 -2.84
N LEU A 148 -15.09 -5.40 -3.23
CA LEU A 148 -14.00 -5.28 -2.27
C LEU A 148 -14.04 -3.93 -1.52
N LYS A 149 -14.34 -2.83 -2.23
CA LYS A 149 -14.48 -1.49 -1.64
C LYS A 149 -15.57 -1.48 -0.58
N ALA A 150 -16.72 -2.09 -0.84
CA ALA A 150 -17.82 -2.18 0.14
C ALA A 150 -17.37 -2.87 1.45
N ASN A 151 -16.55 -3.92 1.34
CA ASN A 151 -15.98 -4.58 2.52
C ASN A 151 -15.01 -3.66 3.28
N VAL A 152 -14.11 -2.95 2.59
CA VAL A 152 -13.17 -2.01 3.20
C VAL A 152 -13.90 -0.86 3.90
N ASP A 153 -14.90 -0.28 3.24
CA ASP A 153 -15.69 0.82 3.76
C ASP A 153 -16.52 0.41 4.98
N SER A 154 -17.06 -0.82 4.99
CA SER A 154 -17.76 -1.37 6.16
C SER A 154 -16.90 -1.39 7.42
N GLY A 155 -15.58 -1.64 7.26
CA GLY A 155 -14.60 -1.65 8.34
C GLY A 155 -14.21 -0.25 8.83
N LYS A 156 -14.53 0.81 8.06
CA LYS A 156 -14.16 2.22 8.31
C LYS A 156 -12.66 2.39 8.61
N LEU A 157 -11.80 1.61 7.95
CA LEU A 157 -10.38 1.51 8.30
C LEU A 157 -9.64 2.83 8.13
N ILE A 158 -9.87 3.54 7.03
CA ILE A 158 -9.26 4.84 6.72
C ILE A 158 -9.70 5.88 7.75
N LYS A 159 -11.01 5.92 8.07
CA LYS A 159 -11.54 6.83 9.08
C LYS A 159 -10.92 6.55 10.46
N LYS A 160 -10.79 5.29 10.87
CA LYS A 160 -10.15 4.91 12.14
C LYS A 160 -8.69 5.39 12.21
N LEU A 161 -7.97 5.36 11.09
CA LEU A 161 -6.61 5.90 11.00
C LEU A 161 -6.59 7.43 11.12
N GLN A 162 -7.48 8.13 10.40
CA GLN A 162 -7.63 9.59 10.49
C GLN A 162 -7.99 10.04 11.90
N ASP A 163 -8.96 9.36 12.53
CA ASP A 163 -9.37 9.62 13.91
C ASP A 163 -8.21 9.39 14.90
N PHE A 164 -7.32 8.44 14.61
CA PHE A 164 -6.09 8.25 15.38
C PHE A 164 -5.16 9.45 15.24
N TYR A 165 -4.84 9.91 14.03
CA TYR A 165 -3.86 11.00 13.87
C TYR A 165 -4.40 12.38 14.25
N LYS A 166 -5.71 12.62 14.04
CA LYS A 166 -6.41 13.91 14.26
C LYS A 166 -5.80 15.07 13.47
N TYR A 167 -5.21 14.77 12.31
CA TYR A 167 -4.84 15.72 11.28
C TYR A 167 -4.90 15.01 9.93
N ASP A 168 -5.19 15.77 8.88
CA ASP A 168 -5.35 15.21 7.55
C ASP A 168 -4.03 15.13 6.79
N THR A 169 -4.00 14.21 5.83
CA THR A 169 -2.95 14.11 4.81
C THR A 169 -3.61 14.08 3.44
N ALA A 170 -2.97 14.65 2.44
CA ALA A 170 -3.44 14.62 1.06
C ALA A 170 -3.10 13.27 0.39
N ILE A 171 -3.60 12.16 0.95
CA ILE A 171 -3.36 10.80 0.44
C ILE A 171 -4.59 10.32 -0.33
N HIS A 172 -4.33 9.71 -1.49
CA HIS A 172 -5.28 8.89 -2.22
C HIS A 172 -4.94 7.42 -1.99
N TRP A 173 -5.89 6.66 -1.47
CA TRP A 173 -5.77 5.22 -1.29
C TRP A 173 -6.12 4.52 -2.59
N TYR A 174 -5.33 3.53 -2.95
CA TYR A 174 -5.59 2.71 -4.12
C TYR A 174 -5.35 1.24 -3.80
N ILE A 175 -6.37 0.42 -3.91
CA ILE A 175 -6.22 -1.03 -3.90
C ILE A 175 -6.17 -1.47 -5.36
N CYS A 176 -4.98 -1.86 -5.81
CA CYS A 176 -4.75 -2.43 -7.11
C CYS A 176 -5.11 -3.91 -7.06
N ILE A 177 -6.27 -4.26 -7.61
CA ILE A 177 -6.65 -5.67 -7.77
C ILE A 177 -5.94 -6.21 -9.02
N ASP A 178 -5.17 -7.27 -8.85
CA ASP A 178 -4.49 -7.98 -9.93
C ASP A 178 -5.11 -9.39 -10.04
N PRO A 179 -6.04 -9.61 -10.99
CA PRO A 179 -6.75 -10.89 -11.14
C PRO A 179 -5.84 -12.05 -11.56
N LEU A 180 -4.61 -11.78 -11.97
CA LEU A 180 -3.63 -12.78 -12.39
C LEU A 180 -2.55 -13.01 -11.33
N ASN A 181 -2.50 -12.19 -10.29
CA ASN A 181 -1.58 -12.35 -9.17
C ASN A 181 -2.03 -13.50 -8.26
N SER A 182 -1.25 -14.57 -8.26
CA SER A 182 -1.37 -15.72 -7.35
C SER A 182 -0.25 -15.79 -6.31
N TRP A 183 0.63 -14.80 -6.27
CA TRP A 183 1.81 -14.80 -5.40
C TRP A 183 1.53 -14.20 -4.00
N GLY A 184 0.93 -13.01 -3.95
CA GLY A 184 0.76 -12.30 -2.68
C GLY A 184 0.36 -10.84 -2.84
N SER A 185 0.41 -10.10 -1.73
CA SER A 185 0.04 -8.69 -1.69
C SER A 185 1.20 -7.85 -1.17
N HIS A 186 1.36 -6.63 -1.69
CA HIS A 186 2.42 -5.71 -1.27
C HIS A 186 1.99 -4.25 -1.46
N ALA A 187 2.63 -3.34 -0.72
CA ALA A 187 2.50 -1.91 -0.94
C ALA A 187 3.41 -1.46 -2.09
N ILE A 188 2.95 -0.52 -2.91
CA ILE A 188 3.71 0.07 -4.01
C ILE A 188 4.06 1.52 -3.68
N MET A 189 5.35 1.83 -3.73
CA MET A 189 5.89 3.18 -3.50
C MET A 189 5.84 4.02 -4.79
N THR A 190 4.63 4.45 -5.16
CA THR A 190 4.36 5.24 -6.38
C THR A 190 5.25 6.48 -6.55
N LYS A 191 5.59 7.17 -5.44
CA LYS A 191 6.41 8.39 -5.47
C LYS A 191 7.80 8.20 -6.11
N THR A 192 8.36 6.99 -6.04
CA THR A 192 9.66 6.67 -6.66
C THR A 192 9.50 6.23 -8.12
N LEU A 193 8.31 5.81 -8.51
CA LEU A 193 7.99 5.31 -9.85
C LEU A 193 7.48 6.42 -10.78
N ASN A 194 6.67 7.34 -10.29
CA ASN A 194 6.22 8.52 -11.03
C ASN A 194 5.70 9.60 -10.05
N PRO A 195 6.30 10.80 -10.00
CA PRO A 195 5.89 11.89 -9.13
C PRO A 195 4.42 12.31 -9.29
N GLN A 196 3.81 12.08 -10.46
CA GLN A 196 2.37 12.32 -10.67
C GLN A 196 1.50 11.55 -9.67
N PHE A 197 1.96 10.38 -9.22
CA PHE A 197 1.26 9.52 -8.29
C PHE A 197 1.80 9.64 -6.85
N SER A 198 2.60 10.66 -6.52
CA SER A 198 3.28 10.75 -5.20
C SER A 198 2.33 10.83 -4.01
N ALA A 199 1.08 11.23 -4.24
CA ALA A 199 0.01 11.26 -3.23
C ALA A 199 -0.72 9.92 -3.08
N TRP A 200 -0.40 8.92 -3.90
CA TRP A 200 -1.14 7.66 -3.97
C TRP A 200 -0.44 6.60 -3.13
N LEU A 201 -1.14 6.09 -2.11
CA LEU A 201 -0.73 4.92 -1.37
C LEU A 201 -1.41 3.69 -1.99
N VAL A 202 -0.61 2.89 -2.70
CA VAL A 202 -1.11 1.76 -3.48
C VAL A 202 -0.83 0.45 -2.75
N TYR A 203 -1.80 -0.45 -2.74
CA TYR A 203 -1.64 -1.84 -2.33
C TYR A 203 -2.08 -2.77 -3.43
N ASN A 204 -1.15 -3.57 -3.92
CA ASN A 204 -1.45 -4.62 -4.89
C ASN A 204 -1.95 -5.86 -4.16
N THR A 205 -3.03 -6.47 -4.66
CA THR A 205 -3.56 -7.72 -4.13
C THR A 205 -4.06 -8.63 -5.25
N GLY A 206 -3.93 -9.93 -5.03
CA GLY A 206 -4.23 -10.95 -6.02
C GLY A 206 -5.52 -11.72 -5.78
N TYR A 207 -5.72 -12.76 -6.60
CA TYR A 207 -6.80 -13.73 -6.48
C TYR A 207 -6.27 -15.04 -5.91
N PHE A 208 -6.64 -15.34 -4.66
CA PHE A 208 -6.12 -16.48 -3.89
C PHE A 208 -7.25 -17.42 -3.48
N LYS A 209 -7.54 -18.44 -4.29
CA LYS A 209 -8.60 -19.43 -4.00
C LYS A 209 -8.11 -20.86 -4.19
N ASP A 210 -8.25 -21.68 -3.15
CA ASP A 210 -7.79 -23.09 -3.15
C ASP A 210 -8.58 -23.98 -4.14
N ASN A 211 -9.86 -23.66 -4.38
CA ASN A 211 -10.73 -24.35 -5.34
C ASN A 211 -11.09 -23.44 -6.53
N ALA A 212 -10.07 -22.82 -7.12
CA ALA A 212 -10.23 -21.96 -8.29
C ALA A 212 -10.61 -22.79 -9.54
N SER A 213 -11.38 -22.20 -10.45
CA SER A 213 -11.89 -22.87 -11.65
C SER A 213 -11.97 -21.90 -12.83
N VAL A 214 -11.59 -22.39 -14.01
CA VAL A 214 -11.68 -21.65 -15.29
C VAL A 214 -13.12 -21.25 -15.68
N ASN A 215 -14.13 -21.73 -14.96
CA ASN A 215 -15.54 -21.40 -15.20
C ASN A 215 -16.10 -20.36 -14.21
N THR A 216 -15.27 -19.83 -13.31
CA THR A 216 -15.69 -18.87 -12.29
C THR A 216 -14.85 -17.61 -12.34
N ASP A 217 -15.46 -16.45 -12.06
CA ASP A 217 -14.73 -15.21 -11.92
C ASP A 217 -13.88 -15.18 -10.62
N PRO A 218 -12.74 -14.46 -10.63
CA PRO A 218 -12.03 -14.06 -9.42
C PRO A 218 -12.94 -13.43 -8.37
N ILE A 219 -12.67 -13.75 -7.11
CA ILE A 219 -13.28 -13.13 -5.93
C ILE A 219 -12.14 -12.61 -5.07
N PHE A 220 -12.11 -11.31 -4.85
CA PHE A 220 -11.08 -10.66 -4.04
C PHE A 220 -11.56 -10.56 -2.59
N GLU A 221 -10.86 -11.25 -1.70
CA GLU A 221 -11.26 -11.31 -0.29
C GLU A 221 -10.68 -10.16 0.51
N PHE A 222 -11.48 -9.64 1.45
CA PHE A 222 -11.03 -8.69 2.45
C PHE A 222 -10.21 -9.40 3.54
N LYS A 223 -8.90 -9.56 3.31
CA LYS A 223 -7.97 -10.15 4.28
C LYS A 223 -6.81 -9.20 4.57
N ASN A 224 -6.52 -8.97 5.86
CA ASN A 224 -5.40 -8.16 6.36
C ASN A 224 -5.35 -6.71 5.87
N PHE A 225 -6.47 -6.15 5.40
CA PHE A 225 -6.55 -4.77 4.95
C PHE A 225 -6.34 -3.77 6.09
N GLU A 226 -6.59 -4.16 7.34
CA GLU A 226 -6.21 -3.35 8.50
C GLU A 226 -4.71 -3.14 8.56
N ASN A 227 -3.91 -4.17 8.24
CA ASN A 227 -2.46 -4.02 8.21
C ASN A 227 -2.05 -3.09 7.07
N LEU A 228 -2.61 -3.23 5.86
CA LEU A 228 -2.40 -2.24 4.79
C LEU A 228 -2.72 -0.83 5.28
N VAL A 229 -3.98 -0.59 5.69
CA VAL A 229 -4.44 0.78 5.92
C VAL A 229 -3.71 1.36 7.13
N TRP A 230 -3.56 0.62 8.21
CA TRP A 230 -2.97 1.16 9.43
C TRP A 230 -1.44 1.19 9.39
N HIS A 231 -0.77 0.21 8.79
CA HIS A 231 0.70 0.19 8.74
C HIS A 231 1.22 1.13 7.65
N GLU A 232 0.85 0.85 6.39
CA GLU A 232 1.35 1.62 5.24
C GLU A 232 0.86 3.06 5.28
N GLY A 233 -0.39 3.26 5.72
CA GLY A 233 -0.92 4.59 5.97
C GLY A 233 -0.08 5.38 6.95
N SER A 234 0.29 4.74 8.06
CA SER A 234 1.01 5.41 9.14
C SER A 234 2.34 5.98 8.69
N HIS A 235 3.08 5.32 7.78
CA HIS A 235 4.32 5.86 7.23
C HIS A 235 4.12 7.26 6.62
N VAL A 236 3.00 7.47 5.93
CA VAL A 236 2.71 8.77 5.33
C VAL A 236 2.35 9.83 6.37
N TYR A 237 1.54 9.46 7.37
CA TYR A 237 1.13 10.38 8.44
C TYR A 237 2.27 10.81 9.35
N ILE A 238 3.28 9.96 9.58
CA ILE A 238 4.39 10.27 10.48
C ILE A 238 5.61 10.87 9.78
N ASN A 239 5.70 10.82 8.45
CA ASN A 239 6.88 11.28 7.70
C ASN A 239 7.30 12.72 8.06
N SER A 240 6.35 13.64 8.23
CA SER A 240 6.65 15.02 8.65
C SER A 240 7.21 15.10 10.08
N LEU A 241 6.75 14.21 10.98
CA LEU A 241 7.23 14.11 12.36
C LEU A 241 8.63 13.49 12.42
N LEU A 242 8.89 12.44 11.63
CA LEU A 242 10.22 11.83 11.52
C LEU A 242 11.27 12.86 11.10
N LYS A 243 10.94 13.72 10.12
CA LYS A 243 11.82 14.83 9.70
C LYS A 243 11.96 15.89 10.79
N LYS A 244 10.85 16.29 11.42
CA LYS A 244 10.85 17.33 12.47
C LYS A 244 11.71 16.93 13.67
N TYR A 245 11.71 15.66 14.05
CA TYR A 245 12.42 15.12 15.21
C TYR A 245 13.66 14.29 14.82
N GLU A 246 14.21 14.47 13.62
CA GLU A 246 15.32 13.67 13.10
C GLU A 246 16.52 13.64 14.06
N LYS A 247 16.85 14.78 14.67
CA LYS A 247 17.92 14.89 15.65
C LYS A 247 17.65 14.05 16.91
N ASP A 248 16.46 14.21 17.51
CA ASP A 248 16.08 13.48 18.73
C ASP A 248 15.98 11.98 18.48
N ILE A 249 15.52 11.58 17.29
CA ILE A 249 15.52 10.18 16.85
C ILE A 249 16.97 9.69 16.72
N SER A 250 17.85 10.47 16.09
CA SER A 250 19.26 10.08 15.90
C SER A 250 20.03 9.92 17.22
N GLU A 251 19.66 10.63 18.28
CA GLU A 251 20.24 10.42 19.62
C GLU A 251 19.98 9.01 20.19
N LEU A 252 18.98 8.30 19.65
CA LEU A 252 18.61 6.95 20.04
C LEU A 252 19.28 5.86 19.19
N ASP A 253 20.24 6.21 18.32
CA ASP A 253 20.93 5.27 17.42
C ASP A 253 21.57 4.06 18.12
N TYR A 254 21.97 4.22 19.38
CA TYR A 254 22.52 3.17 20.24
C TYR A 254 21.53 2.02 20.51
N LEU A 255 20.25 2.20 20.17
CA LEU A 255 19.22 1.17 20.21
C LEU A 255 19.22 0.28 18.95
N PHE A 256 19.89 0.70 17.88
CA PHE A 256 19.93 -0.08 16.65
C PHE A 256 20.87 -1.26 16.76
N ASN A 257 20.30 -2.47 16.72
CA ASN A 257 21.08 -3.69 16.55
C ASN A 257 21.07 -4.12 15.07
N LYS A 258 22.07 -3.68 14.31
CA LYS A 258 22.22 -4.04 12.89
C LYS A 258 22.41 -5.55 12.66
N ASP A 259 22.88 -6.27 13.67
CA ASP A 259 23.18 -7.70 13.58
C ASP A 259 21.97 -8.58 13.93
N ASP A 260 20.84 -7.96 14.33
CA ASP A 260 19.58 -8.64 14.57
C ASP A 260 19.03 -9.32 13.29
N GLU A 261 18.61 -10.57 13.44
CA GLU A 261 18.11 -11.37 12.32
C GLU A 261 16.81 -10.84 11.70
N GLY A 262 15.97 -10.17 12.50
CA GLY A 262 14.79 -9.47 12.00
C GLY A 262 15.15 -8.24 11.18
N MET A 263 16.16 -7.47 11.58
CA MET A 263 16.63 -6.34 10.79
C MET A 263 17.16 -6.79 9.43
N LYS A 264 17.98 -7.85 9.39
CA LYS A 264 18.46 -8.45 8.13
C LYS A 264 17.32 -8.96 7.26
N ARG A 265 16.38 -9.70 7.84
CA ARG A 265 15.23 -10.28 7.11
C ARG A 265 14.34 -9.21 6.48
N ASN A 266 14.16 -8.08 7.15
CA ASN A 266 13.37 -6.95 6.65
C ASN A 266 14.20 -5.92 5.87
N GLN A 267 15.48 -6.20 5.60
CA GLN A 267 16.40 -5.29 4.89
C GLN A 267 16.53 -3.90 5.54
N ILE A 268 16.35 -3.83 6.85
CA ILE A 268 16.50 -2.61 7.63
C ILE A 268 17.98 -2.43 7.96
N SER A 269 18.59 -1.41 7.36
CA SER A 269 20.05 -1.20 7.42
C SER A 269 20.49 0.00 8.25
N ASN A 270 19.54 0.82 8.75
CA ASN A 270 19.85 2.01 9.52
C ASN A 270 18.78 2.29 10.60
N TRP A 271 19.18 3.08 11.60
CA TRP A 271 18.34 3.41 12.75
C TRP A 271 17.08 4.21 12.38
N PRO A 272 17.13 5.29 11.57
CA PRO A 272 15.90 6.01 11.20
C PRO A 272 14.83 5.12 10.60
N TYR A 273 15.22 4.17 9.73
CA TYR A 273 14.29 3.21 9.16
C TYR A 273 13.77 2.20 10.21
N CYS A 274 14.65 1.70 11.08
CA CYS A 274 14.25 0.85 12.20
C CYS A 274 13.23 1.52 13.13
N PHE A 275 13.43 2.81 13.42
CA PHE A 275 12.54 3.60 14.26
C PHE A 275 11.18 3.82 13.59
N ASP A 276 11.18 4.21 12.31
CA ASP A 276 9.96 4.37 11.49
C ASP A 276 9.11 3.09 11.54
N GLU A 277 9.71 1.94 11.22
CA GLU A 277 9.06 0.63 11.27
C GLU A 277 8.48 0.28 12.64
N ASN A 278 9.28 0.43 13.71
CA ASN A 278 8.79 0.17 15.07
C ASN A 278 7.64 1.11 15.45
N MET A 279 7.69 2.38 15.03
CA MET A 279 6.64 3.36 15.29
C MET A 279 5.33 2.96 14.59
N VAL A 280 5.34 2.73 13.28
CA VAL A 280 4.12 2.38 12.53
C VAL A 280 3.53 1.04 12.99
N ARG A 281 4.37 0.07 13.38
CA ARG A 281 3.94 -1.22 13.94
C ARG A 281 3.28 -1.04 15.30
N SER A 282 3.83 -0.14 16.12
CA SER A 282 3.25 0.19 17.43
C SER A 282 1.90 0.88 17.30
N ILE A 283 1.77 1.84 16.38
CA ILE A 283 0.51 2.52 16.06
C ILE A 283 -0.53 1.51 15.57
N THR A 284 -0.13 0.64 14.64
CA THR A 284 -0.97 -0.44 14.12
C THR A 284 -1.49 -1.33 15.24
N ALA A 285 -0.61 -1.81 16.12
CA ALA A 285 -1.00 -2.62 17.27
C ALA A 285 -1.93 -1.88 18.24
N SER A 286 -1.74 -0.58 18.48
CA SER A 286 -2.66 0.23 19.28
C SER A 286 -4.05 0.35 18.64
N LEU A 287 -4.13 0.42 17.30
CA LEU A 287 -5.40 0.42 16.57
C LEU A 287 -6.12 -0.92 16.65
N TYR A 288 -5.40 -2.05 16.52
CA TYR A 288 -5.95 -3.38 16.79
C TYR A 288 -6.49 -3.49 18.22
N LYS A 289 -5.78 -2.94 19.21
CA LYS A 289 -6.25 -2.94 20.61
C LYS A 289 -7.57 -2.18 20.78
N LYS A 290 -7.77 -1.10 20.01
CA LYS A 290 -8.97 -0.24 20.10
C LYS A 290 -10.16 -0.78 19.33
N TYR A 291 -9.94 -1.36 18.14
CA TYR A 291 -10.99 -1.60 17.16
C TYR A 291 -11.19 -3.07 16.78
N SER A 292 -10.35 -3.98 17.28
CA SER A 292 -10.43 -5.42 16.96
C SER A 292 -10.63 -6.25 18.23
N THR A 293 -10.79 -7.57 18.06
CA THR A 293 -10.89 -8.49 19.20
C THR A 293 -9.56 -8.58 19.95
N GLU A 294 -9.62 -8.96 21.23
CA GLU A 294 -8.42 -9.20 22.03
C GLU A 294 -7.51 -10.27 21.39
N GLU A 295 -8.10 -11.28 20.75
CA GLU A 295 -7.34 -12.30 20.02
C GLU A 295 -6.60 -11.73 18.81
N ALA A 296 -7.25 -10.84 18.03
CA ALA A 296 -6.61 -10.17 16.90
C ALA A 296 -5.46 -9.27 17.36
N TYR A 297 -5.64 -8.52 18.44
CA TYR A 297 -4.56 -7.73 19.06
C TYR A 297 -3.38 -8.60 19.49
N LYS A 298 -3.64 -9.70 20.22
CA LYS A 298 -2.59 -10.63 20.66
C LYS A 298 -1.86 -11.28 19.49
N ARG A 299 -2.58 -11.65 18.42
CA ARG A 299 -2.00 -12.19 17.19
C ARG A 299 -1.07 -11.17 16.53
N GLN A 300 -1.50 -9.91 16.46
CA GLN A 300 -0.69 -8.81 15.92
C GLN A 300 0.58 -8.61 16.76
N MET A 301 0.47 -8.53 18.09
CA MET A 301 1.65 -8.41 18.98
C MET A 301 2.62 -9.58 18.83
N ALA A 302 2.11 -10.82 18.74
CA ALA A 302 2.91 -12.01 18.53
C ALA A 302 3.65 -11.98 17.18
N ARG A 303 2.99 -11.49 16.12
CA ARG A 303 3.61 -11.30 14.80
C ARG A 303 4.78 -10.32 14.86
N GLU A 304 4.63 -9.18 15.54
CA GLU A 304 5.71 -8.19 15.64
C GLU A 304 6.90 -8.72 16.45
N LYS A 305 6.63 -9.44 17.54
CA LYS A 305 7.65 -10.12 18.34
C LYS A 305 8.41 -11.18 17.54
N ALA A 306 7.69 -12.01 16.78
CA ALA A 306 8.30 -13.02 15.91
C ALA A 306 9.16 -12.41 14.80
N ASN A 307 8.89 -11.15 14.43
CA ASN A 307 9.67 -10.40 13.47
C ASN A 307 10.82 -9.57 14.09
N ASN A 308 11.07 -9.70 15.39
CA ASN A 308 12.05 -8.96 16.19
C ASN A 308 11.82 -7.43 16.26
N PHE A 309 10.58 -6.97 16.08
CA PHE A 309 10.20 -5.58 16.36
C PHE A 309 9.92 -5.41 17.85
N ILE A 310 10.99 -5.55 18.66
CA ILE A 310 10.90 -5.68 20.11
C ILE A 310 10.32 -4.45 20.82
N TYR A 311 10.47 -3.25 20.25
CA TYR A 311 9.96 -2.02 20.88
C TYR A 311 8.44 -1.92 20.84
N VAL A 312 7.78 -2.67 19.95
CA VAL A 312 6.32 -2.71 19.84
C VAL A 312 5.66 -3.19 21.14
N GLU A 313 6.31 -4.13 21.86
CA GLU A 313 5.81 -4.69 23.13
C GLU A 313 5.59 -3.60 24.19
N ASP A 314 6.46 -2.58 24.22
CA ASP A 314 6.36 -1.44 25.15
C ASP A 314 5.60 -0.25 24.54
N LEU A 315 5.79 0.04 23.25
CA LEU A 315 5.25 1.22 22.60
C LEU A 315 3.75 1.14 22.33
N ALA A 316 3.26 -0.02 21.87
CA ALA A 316 1.84 -0.13 21.52
C ALA A 316 0.91 0.08 22.74
N PRO A 317 1.19 -0.51 23.93
CA PRO A 317 0.42 -0.20 25.13
C PRO A 317 0.59 1.25 25.60
N PHE A 318 1.80 1.82 25.47
CA PHE A 318 2.06 3.21 25.84
C PHE A 318 1.23 4.19 25.00
N ILE A 319 1.25 4.04 23.67
CA ILE A 319 0.46 4.84 22.74
C ILE A 319 -1.05 4.65 23.02
N TYR A 320 -1.50 3.41 23.22
CA TYR A 320 -2.91 3.13 23.51
C TYR A 320 -3.38 3.85 24.78
N ASN A 321 -2.66 3.69 25.89
CA ASN A 321 -3.08 4.21 27.19
C ASN A 321 -2.93 5.73 27.31
N ASN A 322 -1.88 6.31 26.73
CA ASN A 322 -1.54 7.73 26.95
C ASN A 322 -2.08 8.65 25.85
N TYR A 323 -2.42 8.11 24.68
CA TYR A 323 -2.92 8.89 23.55
C TYR A 323 -4.29 8.40 23.07
N LEU A 324 -4.42 7.14 22.64
CA LEU A 324 -5.65 6.69 21.98
C LEU A 324 -6.84 6.54 22.96
N ASN A 325 -6.57 6.26 24.23
CA ASN A 325 -7.55 6.19 25.31
C ASN A 325 -7.52 7.44 26.21
N SER A 326 -6.98 8.55 25.69
CA SER A 326 -6.78 9.80 26.42
C SER A 326 -7.23 11.00 25.58
N ASN A 327 -7.77 12.02 26.24
CA ASN A 327 -8.14 13.29 25.61
C ASN A 327 -7.09 14.40 25.88
N LYS A 328 -5.90 14.04 26.37
CA LYS A 328 -4.85 15.01 26.76
C LYS A 328 -4.24 15.76 25.57
N TYR A 329 -4.12 15.10 24.41
CA TYR A 329 -3.42 15.64 23.24
C TYR A 329 -4.40 15.96 22.11
N LYS A 330 -4.22 17.11 21.45
CA LYS A 330 -5.10 17.54 20.36
C LYS A 330 -4.94 16.65 19.15
N ASN A 331 -3.72 16.20 18.87
CA ASN A 331 -3.39 15.32 17.77
C ASN A 331 -2.12 14.50 18.04
N PHE A 332 -1.75 13.62 17.12
CA PHE A 332 -0.59 12.74 17.32
C PHE A 332 0.75 13.50 17.30
N ALA A 333 0.83 14.63 16.59
CA ALA A 333 2.02 15.48 16.57
C ALA A 333 2.34 16.07 17.95
N ASP A 334 1.32 16.42 18.73
CA ASP A 334 1.46 16.89 20.11
C ASP A 334 1.92 15.76 21.06
N PHE A 335 1.60 14.50 20.75
CA PHE A 335 1.95 13.34 21.57
C PHE A 335 3.34 12.77 21.22
N PHE A 336 3.80 12.93 19.99
CA PHE A 336 5.05 12.33 19.50
C PHE A 336 6.28 12.55 20.39
N PRO A 337 6.53 13.74 20.99
CA PRO A 337 7.65 13.95 21.91
C PRO A 337 7.61 13.05 23.15
N GLU A 338 6.43 12.69 23.63
CA GLU A 338 6.28 11.82 24.81
C GLU A 338 6.69 10.39 24.49
N ILE A 339 6.55 9.96 23.23
CA ILE A 339 7.05 8.66 22.78
C ILE A 339 8.58 8.63 22.80
N LEU A 340 9.22 9.68 22.28
CA LEU A 340 10.69 9.80 22.30
C LEU A 340 11.23 9.80 23.74
N LYS A 341 10.60 10.58 24.62
CA LYS A 341 10.92 10.60 26.05
C LYS A 341 10.73 9.24 26.71
N TYR A 342 9.64 8.54 26.39
CA TYR A 342 9.36 7.21 26.91
C TYR A 342 10.44 6.20 26.52
N ILE A 343 10.80 6.12 25.23
CA ILE A 343 11.85 5.22 24.74
C ILE A 343 13.19 5.54 25.40
N LYS A 344 13.58 6.82 25.45
CA LYS A 344 14.85 7.26 26.06
C LYS A 344 14.96 6.86 27.54
N ASN A 345 13.87 6.96 28.29
CA ASN A 345 13.83 6.59 29.71
C ASN A 345 13.78 5.07 29.91
N LYS A 346 13.06 4.34 29.05
CA LYS A 346 12.89 2.89 29.15
C LYS A 346 14.17 2.14 28.74
N CYS A 347 14.90 2.67 27.76
CA CYS A 347 16.13 2.10 27.23
C CYS A 347 17.27 3.12 27.35
N PRO A 348 17.76 3.41 28.58
CA PRO A 348 18.82 4.37 28.76
C PRO A 348 20.11 3.89 28.10
N LYS A 349 20.89 4.82 27.55
CA LYS A 349 22.22 4.54 27.03
C LYS A 349 23.07 3.94 28.16
N LYS A 350 23.59 2.74 27.96
CA LYS A 350 24.53 2.14 28.91
C LYS A 350 25.79 3.02 28.93
N ALA A 351 26.18 3.43 30.14
CA ALA A 351 27.35 4.28 30.38
C ALA A 351 28.65 3.59 29.95
#